data_AF-A0A9P0QAE7-F1
#
_entry.id   AF-A0A9P0QAE7-F1
#
_cell.length_a   1.000
_cell.length_b   1.000
_cell.length_c   1.000
_cell.angle_alpha   90.00
_cell.angle_beta   90.00
_cell.angle_gamma   90.00
#
_symmetry.space_group_name_H-M   'P 1'
#
loop_
_entity.id
_entity.type
_entity.pdbx_description
1 polymer ?
#
loop_
_entity_poly.entity_id
_entity_poly.type
_entity_poly.pdbx_seq_one_letter_code
_entity_poly.pdbx_strand_id
1 'polypeptide(L)'
;MSCRVPHIDIIPKKDNSSDYLKKAHHFYEQSNFPKAYKYFVQYFESLNSISDVSPEDQGIFTGVVTKIATVLEETDDVEELLKCYLQTINLFPDNYFILNSLGAYMFKLGENDIAKKYLELALESHPYFLPVKRNLLHLSWNEMPRWHFRMMNDRLRNQAYDKAITSLISKG
;
A
#
# COMPACT_ATOMS: atom_id res chain seq x y z
N MET A 1 -11.61 47.09 -29.15
CA MET A 1 -10.37 46.37 -28.85
C MET A 1 -10.76 44.95 -28.49
N SER A 2 -10.62 44.00 -29.43
CA SER A 2 -11.00 42.59 -29.23
C SER A 2 -9.75 41.81 -28.85
N CYS A 3 -9.68 41.35 -27.60
CA CYS A 3 -8.59 40.51 -27.11
C CYS A 3 -8.75 39.11 -27.72
N ARG A 4 -7.82 38.73 -28.60
CA ARG A 4 -7.67 37.33 -29.03
C ARG A 4 -7.16 36.52 -27.84
N VAL A 5 -8.02 35.64 -27.31
CA VAL A 5 -7.59 34.58 -26.40
C VAL A 5 -6.74 33.60 -27.22
N PRO A 6 -5.51 33.27 -26.80
CA PRO A 6 -4.70 32.28 -27.50
C PRO A 6 -5.41 30.93 -27.43
N HIS A 7 -5.62 30.33 -28.59
CA HIS A 7 -6.11 28.96 -28.70
C HIS A 7 -5.02 28.07 -28.11
N ILE A 8 -5.31 27.41 -26.98
CA ILE A 8 -4.45 26.34 -26.49
C ILE A 8 -4.58 25.23 -27.51
N ASP A 9 -3.54 25.02 -28.30
CA ASP A 9 -3.44 23.83 -29.14
C ASP A 9 -3.46 22.63 -28.20
N ILE A 10 -4.57 21.89 -28.20
CA ILE A 10 -4.64 20.57 -27.59
C ILE A 10 -3.68 19.72 -28.41
N ILE A 11 -2.43 19.62 -27.96
CA ILE A 11 -1.43 18.74 -28.55
C ILE A 11 -2.07 17.34 -28.53
N PRO A 12 -2.29 16.70 -29.69
CA PRO A 12 -2.87 15.37 -29.69
C PRO A 12 -1.89 14.47 -28.92
N LYS A 13 -2.30 13.97 -27.75
CA LYS A 13 -1.57 12.92 -27.04
C LYS A 13 -1.40 11.78 -28.04
N LYS A 14 -0.18 11.60 -28.54
CA LYS A 14 0.17 10.50 -29.42
C LYS A 14 -0.24 9.23 -28.69
N ASP A 15 -1.05 8.40 -29.35
CA ASP A 15 -1.58 7.13 -28.85
C ASP A 15 -0.47 6.06 -28.75
N ASN A 16 0.58 6.39 -27.98
CA ASN A 16 1.75 5.55 -27.72
C ASN A 16 1.51 4.63 -26.51
N SER A 17 0.32 4.67 -25.92
CA SER A 17 -0.08 3.88 -24.75
C SER A 17 0.24 2.39 -24.94
N SER A 18 -0.15 1.83 -26.09
CA SER A 18 0.11 0.44 -26.46
C SER A 18 1.60 0.13 -26.61
N ASP A 19 2.42 1.08 -27.10
CA ASP A 19 3.87 0.90 -27.24
C ASP A 19 4.57 0.89 -25.87
N TYR A 20 4.17 1.78 -24.96
CA TYR A 20 4.70 1.78 -23.60
C TYR A 20 4.36 0.49 -22.86
N LEU A 21 3.13 -0.01 -23.00
CA LEU A 21 2.72 -1.26 -22.38
C LEU A 21 3.55 -2.46 -22.91
N LYS A 22 3.75 -2.56 -24.23
CA LYS A 22 4.58 -3.62 -24.83
C LYS A 22 6.03 -3.56 -24.32
N LYS A 23 6.60 -2.36 -24.23
CA LYS A 23 7.95 -2.18 -23.69
C LYS A 23 8.03 -2.55 -22.21
N ALA A 24 7.02 -2.18 -21.42
CA ALA A 24 6.95 -2.51 -20.01
C ALA A 24 6.98 -4.04 -19.79
N HIS A 25 6.14 -4.78 -20.52
CA HIS A 25 6.12 -6.24 -20.50
C HIS A 25 7.43 -6.87 -20.96
N HIS A 26 8.02 -6.37 -22.05
CA HIS A 26 9.31 -6.85 -22.53
C HIS A 26 10.43 -6.72 -21.48
N PHE A 27 10.50 -5.59 -20.76
CA PHE A 27 11.49 -5.41 -19.69
C PHE A 27 11.14 -6.21 -18.44
N TYR A 28 9.86 -6.45 -18.17
CA TYR A 28 9.41 -7.33 -17.10
C TYR A 28 9.86 -8.77 -17.34
N GLU A 29 9.69 -9.29 -18.56
CA GLU A 29 10.18 -10.63 -18.96
C GLU A 29 11.70 -10.75 -18.83
N GLN A 30 12.45 -9.66 -19.07
CA GLN A 30 13.89 -9.59 -18.87
C GLN A 30 14.32 -9.41 -17.41
N SER A 31 13.38 -9.38 -16.46
CA SER A 31 13.63 -9.07 -15.05
C SER A 31 14.29 -7.69 -14.82
N ASN A 32 14.19 -6.78 -15.78
CA ASN A 32 14.68 -5.42 -15.65
C ASN A 32 13.59 -4.52 -15.05
N PHE A 33 13.36 -4.69 -13.75
CA PHE A 33 12.28 -4.02 -13.02
C PHE A 33 12.34 -2.49 -13.08
N PRO A 34 13.50 -1.81 -12.94
CA PRO A 34 13.56 -0.35 -13.00
C PRO A 34 13.08 0.22 -14.35
N LYS A 35 13.47 -0.41 -15.46
CA LYS A 35 12.99 -0.01 -16.79
C LYS A 35 11.52 -0.35 -16.98
N ALA A 36 11.08 -1.54 -16.54
CA ALA A 36 9.68 -1.94 -16.60
C ALA A 36 8.79 -0.93 -15.85
N TYR A 37 9.16 -0.55 -14.62
CA TYR A 37 8.47 0.46 -13.82
C TYR A 37 8.32 1.78 -14.55
N LYS A 38 9.42 2.29 -15.12
CA LYS A 38 9.40 3.54 -15.88
C LYS A 38 8.39 3.50 -17.04
N TYR A 39 8.36 2.42 -17.81
CA TYR A 39 7.43 2.30 -18.94
C TYR A 39 5.99 2.08 -18.48
N PHE A 40 5.75 1.36 -17.38
CA PHE A 40 4.42 1.25 -16.78
C PHE A 40 3.89 2.62 -16.32
N VAL A 41 4.71 3.43 -15.65
CA VAL A 41 4.34 4.80 -15.27
C VAL A 41 3.97 5.63 -16.49
N GLN A 42 4.80 5.62 -17.53
CA GLN A 42 4.51 6.34 -18.78
C GLN A 42 3.23 5.85 -19.45
N TYR A 43 2.96 4.54 -19.40
CA TYR A 43 1.71 3.96 -19.86
C TYR A 43 0.53 4.53 -19.07
N PHE A 44 0.55 4.47 -17.74
CA PHE A 44 -0.55 4.97 -16.90
C PHE A 44 -0.79 6.47 -17.05
N GLU A 45 0.27 7.28 -17.15
CA GLU A 45 0.17 8.74 -17.40
C GLU A 45 -0.38 9.06 -18.80
N SER A 46 -0.18 8.17 -19.76
CA SER A 46 -0.72 8.35 -21.12
C SER A 46 -2.22 8.12 -21.19
N LEU A 47 -2.78 7.27 -20.31
CA LEU A 47 -4.20 6.96 -20.25
C LEU A 47 -5.06 8.18 -19.86
N ASN A 48 -6.33 8.15 -20.27
CA ASN A 48 -7.32 9.15 -19.89
C ASN A 48 -7.99 8.80 -18.54
N SER A 49 -8.13 7.52 -18.25
CA SER A 49 -8.65 6.99 -16.99
C SER A 49 -7.84 5.77 -16.56
N ILE A 50 -7.53 5.65 -15.27
CA ILE A 50 -6.84 4.48 -14.73
C ILE A 50 -7.75 3.25 -14.69
N SER A 51 -9.08 3.44 -14.77
CA SER A 51 -10.06 2.35 -14.81
C SER A 51 -9.96 1.48 -16.06
N ASP A 52 -9.29 1.96 -17.11
CA ASP A 52 -9.08 1.23 -18.36
C ASP A 52 -7.95 0.18 -18.26
N VAL A 53 -7.21 0.16 -17.15
CA VAL A 53 -6.10 -0.77 -16.92
C VAL A 53 -6.62 -2.17 -16.62
N SER A 54 -6.08 -3.18 -17.32
CA SER A 54 -6.37 -4.58 -17.02
C SER A 54 -5.93 -4.95 -15.60
N PRO A 55 -6.72 -5.72 -14.84
CA PRO A 55 -6.30 -6.26 -13.54
C PRO A 55 -4.99 -7.06 -13.62
N GLU A 56 -4.70 -7.68 -14.76
CA GLU A 56 -3.44 -8.40 -15.01
C GLU A 56 -2.24 -7.43 -15.04
N ASP A 57 -2.36 -6.34 -15.79
CA ASP A 57 -1.31 -5.31 -15.88
C ASP A 57 -1.09 -4.62 -14.52
N GLN A 58 -2.17 -4.37 -13.77
CA GLN A 58 -2.09 -3.86 -12.40
C GLN A 58 -1.36 -4.85 -11.49
N GLY A 59 -1.63 -6.14 -11.62
CA GLY A 59 -0.95 -7.20 -10.88
C GLY A 59 0.55 -7.26 -11.20
N ILE A 60 0.91 -7.20 -12.48
CA ILE A 60 2.30 -7.19 -12.94
C ILE A 60 3.03 -5.94 -12.42
N PHE A 61 2.42 -4.77 -12.55
CA PHE A 61 2.98 -3.52 -12.02
C PHE A 61 3.20 -3.58 -10.51
N THR A 62 2.24 -4.11 -9.75
CA THR A 62 2.38 -4.33 -8.29
C THR A 62 3.57 -5.25 -8.00
N GLY A 63 3.73 -6.32 -8.78
CA GLY A 63 4.88 -7.22 -8.69
C GLY A 63 6.21 -6.52 -8.96
N VAL A 64 6.29 -5.69 -10.02
CA VAL A 64 7.46 -4.87 -10.35
C VAL A 64 7.84 -3.95 -9.18
N VAL A 65 6.86 -3.21 -8.64
CA VAL A 65 7.08 -2.29 -7.51
C VAL A 65 7.58 -3.04 -6.30
N THR A 66 7.00 -4.21 -5.99
CA THR A 66 7.44 -5.04 -4.86
C THR A 66 8.89 -5.50 -5.03
N LYS A 67 9.31 -5.87 -6.23
CA LYS A 67 10.70 -6.26 -6.53
C LYS A 67 11.68 -5.09 -6.42
N ILE A 68 11.30 -3.91 -6.91
CA ILE A 68 12.11 -2.71 -6.74
C ILE A 68 12.22 -2.37 -5.24
N ALA A 69 11.11 -2.41 -4.52
CA ALA A 69 11.08 -2.11 -3.10
C ALA A 69 12.00 -3.02 -2.29
N THR A 70 12.02 -4.33 -2.58
CA THR A 70 12.95 -5.25 -1.92
C THR A 70 14.42 -4.88 -2.12
N VAL A 71 14.79 -4.44 -3.33
CA VAL A 71 16.17 -4.02 -3.62
C VAL A 71 16.50 -2.69 -2.94
N LEU A 72 15.55 -1.75 -2.91
CA LEU A 72 15.74 -0.45 -2.24
C LEU A 72 15.83 -0.61 -0.71
N GLU A 73 15.06 -1.54 -0.12
CA GLU A 73 15.19 -1.88 1.30
C GLU A 73 16.55 -2.50 1.64
N GLU A 74 17.11 -3.33 0.76
CA GLU A 74 18.45 -3.92 0.96
C GLU A 74 19.58 -2.90 0.82
N THR A 75 19.36 -1.86 0.01
CA THR A 75 20.32 -0.77 -0.22
C THR A 75 20.13 0.42 0.73
N ASP A 76 19.13 0.36 1.61
CA ASP A 76 18.75 1.41 2.57
C ASP A 76 18.47 2.78 1.91
N ASP A 77 18.03 2.77 0.65
CA ASP A 77 17.63 3.98 -0.08
C ASP A 77 16.16 4.32 0.25
N VAL A 78 15.97 4.92 1.42
CA VAL A 78 14.66 5.27 1.98
C VAL A 78 13.92 6.26 1.08
N GLU A 79 14.63 7.23 0.49
CA GLU A 79 14.01 8.32 -0.28
C GLU A 79 13.39 7.79 -1.58
N GLU A 80 14.14 7.01 -2.36
CA GLU A 80 13.63 6.47 -3.62
C GLU A 80 12.55 5.40 -3.36
N LEU A 81 12.64 4.65 -2.25
CA LEU A 81 11.63 3.68 -1.86
C LEU A 81 10.27 4.35 -1.56
N LEU A 82 10.28 5.39 -0.73
CA LEU A 82 9.06 6.12 -0.39
C LEU A 82 8.47 6.80 -1.63
N LYS A 83 9.31 7.37 -2.50
CA LYS A 83 8.88 7.96 -3.76
C LYS A 83 8.21 6.93 -4.66
N CYS A 84 8.78 5.73 -4.78
CA CYS A 84 8.19 4.64 -5.56
C CYS A 84 6.81 4.25 -5.03
N TYR A 85 6.68 4.04 -3.70
CA TYR A 85 5.40 3.71 -3.08
C TYR A 85 4.35 4.81 -3.25
N LEU A 86 4.71 6.07 -2.98
CA LEU A 86 3.78 7.20 -3.10
C LEU A 86 3.31 7.40 -4.54
N GLN A 87 4.22 7.28 -5.52
CA GLN A 87 3.85 7.34 -6.92
C GLN A 87 2.88 6.22 -7.31
N THR A 88 3.10 4.99 -6.83
CA THR A 88 2.20 3.87 -7.08
C THR A 88 0.82 4.07 -6.42
N ILE A 89 0.75 4.59 -5.20
CA ILE A 89 -0.52 4.88 -4.50
C ILE A 89 -1.28 6.01 -5.20
N ASN A 90 -0.59 7.02 -5.72
CA ASN A 90 -1.24 8.10 -6.49
C ASN A 90 -1.90 7.58 -7.77
N LEU A 91 -1.33 6.55 -8.40
CA LEU A 91 -1.91 5.89 -9.58
C LEU A 91 -3.02 4.91 -9.18
N PHE A 92 -2.78 4.12 -8.13
CA PHE A 92 -3.70 3.08 -7.66
C PHE A 92 -3.94 3.22 -6.15
N PRO A 93 -4.84 4.12 -5.73
CA PRO A 93 -5.07 4.42 -4.31
C PRO A 93 -5.58 3.20 -3.53
N ASP A 94 -6.33 2.33 -4.19
CA ASP A 94 -6.95 1.15 -3.55
C ASP A 94 -6.05 -0.09 -3.59
N ASN A 95 -4.78 0.03 -4.01
CA ASN A 95 -3.87 -1.10 -4.10
C ASN A 95 -3.41 -1.56 -2.70
N TYR A 96 -4.20 -2.46 -2.11
CA TYR A 96 -3.99 -2.97 -0.75
C TYR A 96 -2.64 -3.69 -0.56
N PHE A 97 -2.02 -4.25 -1.61
CA PHE A 97 -0.69 -4.86 -1.51
C PHE A 97 0.39 -3.81 -1.26
N ILE A 98 0.32 -2.69 -1.96
CA ILE A 98 1.29 -1.59 -1.83
C ILE A 98 1.05 -0.81 -0.55
N LEU A 99 -0.21 -0.51 -0.22
CA LEU A 99 -0.57 0.09 1.07
C LEU A 99 -0.07 -0.75 2.26
N ASN A 100 -0.23 -2.09 2.17
CA ASN A 100 0.31 -3.00 3.18
C ASN A 100 1.84 -2.96 3.27
N SER A 101 2.52 -2.93 2.11
CA SER A 101 3.99 -2.89 2.06
C SER A 101 4.54 -1.59 2.64
N LEU A 102 3.96 -0.45 2.26
CA LEU A 102 4.31 0.86 2.82
C LEU A 102 4.03 0.92 4.32
N GLY A 103 2.88 0.43 4.78
CA GLY A 103 2.54 0.38 6.20
C GLY A 103 3.51 -0.48 7.01
N ALA A 104 3.89 -1.66 6.49
CA ALA A 104 4.91 -2.51 7.10
C ALA A 104 6.28 -1.83 7.17
N TYR A 105 6.66 -1.11 6.12
CA TYR A 105 7.91 -0.37 6.06
C TYR A 105 7.93 0.81 7.05
N MET A 106 6.85 1.58 7.14
CA MET A 106 6.72 2.66 8.14
C MET A 106 6.79 2.13 9.58
N PHE A 107 6.21 0.95 9.82
CA PHE A 107 6.33 0.29 11.12
C PHE A 107 7.79 -0.09 11.45
N LYS A 108 8.56 -0.57 10.45
CA LYS A 108 9.99 -0.87 10.59
C LYS A 108 10.81 0.38 10.93
N LEU A 109 10.42 1.55 10.42
CA LEU A 109 11.03 2.84 10.75
C LEU A 109 10.61 3.40 12.13
N GLY A 110 9.61 2.77 12.79
CA GLY A 110 9.07 3.25 14.08
C GLY A 110 7.95 4.28 13.96
N GLU A 111 7.56 4.63 12.73
CA GLU A 111 6.49 5.60 12.41
C GLU A 111 5.10 4.93 12.53
N ASN A 112 4.76 4.51 13.75
CA ASN A 112 3.59 3.65 14.02
C ASN A 112 2.25 4.30 13.61
N ASP A 113 2.10 5.61 13.83
CA ASP A 113 0.87 6.33 13.48
C ASP A 113 0.64 6.36 11.96
N ILE A 114 1.71 6.53 11.20
CA ILE A 114 1.68 6.54 9.73
C ILE A 114 1.43 5.11 9.22
N ALA A 115 2.13 4.13 9.79
CA ALA A 115 1.94 2.72 9.48
C ALA A 115 0.48 2.27 9.66
N LYS A 116 -0.13 2.66 10.78
CA LYS A 116 -1.53 2.34 11.10
C LYS A 116 -2.48 2.90 10.03
N LYS A 117 -2.33 4.17 9.64
CA LYS A 117 -3.17 4.80 8.61
C LYS A 117 -3.15 4.04 7.29
N TYR A 118 -1.96 3.70 6.78
CA TYR A 118 -1.85 2.96 5.51
C TYR A 118 -2.39 1.53 5.61
N LEU A 119 -2.22 0.87 6.76
CA LEU A 119 -2.78 -0.46 6.98
C LEU A 119 -4.30 -0.45 7.13
N GLU A 120 -4.88 0.59 7.73
CA GLU A 120 -6.33 0.79 7.79
C GLU A 120 -6.91 1.01 6.39
N LEU A 121 -6.28 1.86 5.55
CA LEU A 121 -6.67 2.01 4.14
C LEU A 121 -6.57 0.69 3.36
N ALA A 122 -5.53 -0.12 3.61
CA ALA A 122 -5.40 -1.43 2.99
C ALA A 122 -6.52 -2.40 3.41
N LEU A 123 -6.96 -2.32 4.68
CA LEU A 123 -8.04 -3.14 5.21
C LEU A 123 -9.40 -2.70 4.68
N GLU A 124 -9.62 -1.39 4.51
CA GLU A 124 -10.83 -0.84 3.88
C GLU A 124 -10.97 -1.31 2.43
N SER A 125 -9.87 -1.29 1.67
CA SER A 125 -9.83 -1.82 0.30
C SER A 125 -10.05 -3.33 0.24
N HIS A 126 -9.40 -4.11 1.13
CA HIS A 126 -9.55 -5.56 1.16
C HIS A 126 -9.67 -6.14 2.60
N PRO A 127 -10.89 -6.22 3.15
CA PRO A 127 -11.13 -6.62 4.56
C PRO A 127 -10.64 -8.02 4.96
N TYR A 128 -10.41 -8.90 4.00
CA TYR A 128 -9.98 -10.29 4.23
C TYR A 128 -8.48 -10.51 3.99
N PHE A 129 -7.69 -9.45 3.75
CA PHE A 129 -6.27 -9.60 3.47
C PHE A 129 -5.49 -9.85 4.77
N LEU A 130 -5.11 -11.12 4.99
CA LEU A 130 -4.46 -11.58 6.23
C LEU A 130 -3.16 -10.84 6.58
N PRO A 131 -2.27 -10.49 5.62
CA PRO A 131 -1.03 -9.77 5.93
C PRO A 131 -1.28 -8.42 6.61
N VAL A 132 -2.32 -7.67 6.21
CA VAL A 132 -2.67 -6.39 6.84
C VAL A 132 -3.13 -6.60 8.28
N LYS A 133 -4.00 -7.59 8.52
CA LYS A 133 -4.45 -7.93 9.88
C LYS A 133 -3.28 -8.30 10.78
N ARG A 134 -2.31 -9.07 10.25
CA ARG A 134 -1.09 -9.42 10.98
C ARG A 134 -0.25 -8.18 11.31
N ASN A 135 -0.08 -7.27 10.36
CA ASN A 135 0.71 -6.05 10.59
C ASN A 135 0.03 -5.09 11.59
N LEU A 136 -1.30 -4.94 11.54
CA LEU A 136 -2.07 -4.19 12.55
C LEU A 136 -1.98 -4.81 13.95
N LEU A 137 -1.97 -6.15 14.00
CA LEU A 137 -1.79 -6.87 15.26
C LEU A 137 -0.39 -6.63 15.85
N HIS A 138 0.66 -6.64 15.01
CA HIS A 138 2.02 -6.30 15.44
C HIS A 138 2.12 -4.86 15.95
N LEU A 139 1.49 -3.89 15.28
CA LEU A 139 1.39 -2.50 15.76
C LEU A 139 0.74 -2.45 17.14
N SER A 140 -0.43 -3.08 17.30
CA SER A 140 -1.15 -3.14 18.57
C SER A 140 -0.29 -3.75 19.68
N TRP A 141 0.46 -4.80 19.37
CA TRP A 141 1.37 -5.43 20.32
C TRP A 141 2.54 -4.54 20.71
N ASN A 142 3.03 -3.72 19.78
CA ASN A 142 4.11 -2.77 20.04
C ASN A 142 3.67 -1.65 20.99
N GLU A 143 2.41 -1.22 20.91
CA GLU A 143 1.82 -0.22 21.81
C GLU A 143 1.54 -0.78 23.21
N MET A 144 1.31 -2.09 23.33
CA MET A 144 0.96 -2.72 24.60
C MET A 144 2.19 -3.02 25.47
N PRO A 145 2.21 -2.57 26.75
CA PRO A 145 3.24 -2.98 27.68
C PRO A 145 3.30 -4.50 27.86
N ARG A 146 4.52 -5.07 27.90
CA ARG A 146 4.76 -6.53 27.95
C ARG A 146 3.97 -7.29 29.04
N TRP A 147 3.68 -6.64 30.16
CA TRP A 147 2.90 -7.25 31.25
C TRP A 147 1.45 -7.56 30.84
N HIS A 148 0.88 -6.86 29.86
CA HIS A 148 -0.46 -7.12 29.34
C HIS A 148 -0.61 -8.53 28.75
N PHE A 149 0.43 -9.07 28.10
CA PHE A 149 0.35 -10.43 27.56
C PHE A 149 0.28 -11.47 28.67
N ARG A 150 1.07 -11.30 29.74
CA ARG A 150 1.01 -12.16 30.93
C ARG A 150 -0.34 -12.04 31.62
N MET A 151 -0.86 -10.82 31.73
CA MET A 151 -2.19 -10.53 32.25
C MET A 151 -3.31 -11.24 31.46
N MET A 152 -3.31 -11.13 30.13
CA MET A 152 -4.31 -11.76 29.27
C MET A 152 -4.24 -13.29 29.31
N ASN A 153 -3.05 -13.86 29.54
CA ASN A 153 -2.86 -15.30 29.67
C ASN A 153 -3.16 -15.86 31.06
N ASP A 154 -3.39 -15.02 32.08
CA ASP A 154 -3.73 -15.47 33.44
C ASP A 154 -5.20 -15.91 33.54
N ARG A 155 -5.44 -17.19 33.24
CA ARG A 155 -6.79 -17.78 33.20
C ARG A 155 -7.53 -17.73 34.54
N LEU A 156 -6.84 -18.00 35.65
CA LEU A 156 -7.47 -18.05 36.96
C LEU A 156 -7.98 -16.67 37.36
N ARG A 157 -7.13 -15.67 37.20
CA ARG A 157 -7.46 -14.28 37.49
C ARG A 157 -8.59 -13.79 36.57
N ASN A 158 -8.52 -14.08 35.28
CA ASN A 158 -9.53 -13.66 34.31
C ASN A 158 -10.90 -14.31 34.59
N GLN A 159 -10.94 -15.60 34.98
CA GLN A 159 -12.18 -16.26 35.41
C GLN A 159 -12.77 -15.66 36.68
N ALA A 160 -11.93 -15.26 37.65
CA ALA A 160 -12.40 -14.60 38.87
C ALA A 160 -13.04 -13.24 38.57
N TYR A 161 -12.43 -12.43 37.70
CA TYR A 161 -13.01 -11.15 37.26
C TYR A 161 -14.30 -11.34 36.48
N ASP A 162 -14.35 -12.29 35.55
CA ASP A 162 -15.55 -12.57 34.75
C ASP A 162 -16.75 -12.97 35.64
N LYS A 163 -16.52 -13.85 36.62
CA LYS A 163 -17.53 -14.20 37.63
C LYS A 163 -18.00 -12.99 38.45
N ALA A 164 -17.08 -12.11 38.85
CA ALA A 164 -17.43 -10.92 39.62
C ALA A 164 -18.29 -9.94 38.79
N ILE A 165 -17.91 -9.70 37.53
CA ILE A 165 -18.63 -8.81 36.60
C ILE A 165 -20.03 -9.37 36.31
N THR A 166 -20.12 -10.64 35.93
CA THR A 166 -21.41 -11.30 35.64
C THR A 166 -22.33 -11.33 36.86
N SER A 167 -21.80 -11.56 38.06
CA SER A 167 -22.59 -11.48 39.29
C SER A 167 -23.06 -10.06 39.61
N LEU A 168 -22.34 -9.02 39.20
CA LEU A 168 -22.74 -7.63 39.42
C LEU A 168 -23.86 -7.24 38.45
N ILE A 169 -23.70 -7.60 37.17
CA ILE A 169 -24.71 -7.36 36.12
C ILE A 169 -26.02 -8.08 36.44
N SER A 170 -25.98 -9.29 36.97
CA SER A 170 -27.21 -10.03 37.33
C SER A 170 -27.92 -9.50 38.57
N LYS A 171 -27.26 -8.63 39.35
CA LYS A 171 -27.82 -8.01 40.57
C LYS A 171 -28.29 -6.57 40.35
N GLY A 172 -27.93 -5.94 39.23
CA GLY A 172 -28.39 -4.61 38.82
C GLY A 172 -29.53 -4.70 37.84
#